data_AF-A0A958YZ79-F1
#
_entry.id   AF-A0A958YZ79-F1
#
_cell.length_a   1.000
_cell.length_b   1.000
_cell.length_c   1.000
_cell.angle_alpha   90.00
_cell.angle_beta   90.00
_cell.angle_gamma   90.00
#
_symmetry.space_group_name_H-M   'P 1'
#
loop_
_entity.id
_entity.type
_entity.pdbx_description
1 polymer ?
#
loop_
_entity_poly.entity_id
_entity_poly.type
_entity_poly.pdbx_seq_one_letter_code
_entity_poly.pdbx_strand_id
1 'polypeptide(L)' 'YSIKANDTLLVIGKIIGLYINDNLLENDGFINLSKAKIATINGLDGYAVPELKARFGYQRPK' A
#
# COMPACT_ATOMS: atom_id res chain seq x y z
N TYR A 1 0.22 11.64 18.94
CA TYR A 1 -0.93 11.60 19.87
C TYR A 1 -0.93 10.24 20.54
N SER A 2 -0.93 10.15 21.88
CA SER A 2 -0.94 8.86 22.60
C SER A 2 -2.36 8.34 22.76
N ILE A 3 -2.59 7.08 22.35
CA ILE A 3 -3.88 6.38 22.43
C ILE A 3 -3.93 5.62 23.75
N LYS A 4 -4.70 6.15 24.71
CA LYS A 4 -4.82 5.58 26.06
C LYS A 4 -5.42 4.17 26.12
N ALA A 5 -6.20 3.77 25.11
CA ALA A 5 -6.88 2.47 25.13
C ALA A 5 -5.93 1.27 24.91
N ASN A 6 -4.75 1.51 24.33
CA ASN A 6 -3.82 0.44 23.95
C ASN A 6 -2.34 0.85 24.00
N ASP A 7 -2.02 1.96 24.66
CA ASP A 7 -0.66 2.50 24.82
C ASP A 7 0.14 2.64 23.51
N THR A 8 -0.54 2.93 22.39
CA THR A 8 0.10 3.18 21.10
C THR A 8 0.20 4.68 20.78
N LEU A 9 1.08 5.04 19.85
CA LEU A 9 1.22 6.42 19.36
C LEU A 9 0.66 6.51 17.94
N LEU A 10 -0.34 7.37 17.74
CA LEU A 10 -0.73 7.80 16.40
C LEU A 10 0.19 8.94 15.94
N VAL A 11 0.97 8.66 14.91
CA VAL A 11 1.86 9.62 14.24
C VAL A 11 1.19 10.09 12.95
N ILE A 12 1.04 11.41 12.79
CA ILE A 12 0.43 12.03 11.61
C ILE A 12 1.49 12.89 10.94
N GLY A 13 1.73 12.65 9.64
CA GLY A 13 2.68 13.38 8.84
C GLY A 13 2.13 13.69 7.45
N LYS A 14 2.60 14.77 6.85
CA LYS A 14 2.31 15.11 5.45
C LYS A 14 3.37 14.48 4.56
N ILE A 15 2.95 13.76 3.52
CA ILE A 15 3.85 13.31 2.45
C ILE A 15 4.30 14.54 1.65
N ILE A 16 5.61 14.75 1.54
CA ILE A 16 6.23 15.89 0.82
C ILE A 16 6.80 15.49 -0.54
N GLY A 17 7.08 14.20 -0.75
CA GLY A 17 7.63 13.67 -1.99
C GLY A 17 7.73 12.15 -1.91
N LEU A 18 7.81 11.51 -3.08
CA LEU A 18 7.96 10.07 -3.23
C LEU A 18 9.12 9.80 -4.19
N TYR A 19 10.00 8.88 -3.83
CA TYR A 19 11.05 8.35 -4.72
C TYR A 19 10.67 6.94 -5.09
N ILE A 20 10.40 6.72 -6.37
CA ILE A 20 9.91 5.43 -6.88
C ILE A 20 10.70 5.02 -8.12
N ASN A 21 10.74 3.73 -8.40
CA ASN A 21 11.22 3.22 -9.68
C ASN A 21 10.09 3.38 -10.71
N ASP A 22 10.35 4.12 -11.78
CA ASP A 22 9.39 4.44 -12.82
C ASP A 22 8.76 3.19 -13.46
N ASN A 23 9.47 2.05 -13.49
CA ASN A 23 8.95 0.78 -14.01
C ASN A 23 7.75 0.23 -13.22
N LEU A 24 7.53 0.71 -12.00
CA LEU A 24 6.41 0.33 -11.15
C LEU A 24 5.18 1.19 -11.39
N LEU A 25 5.34 2.36 -12.00
CA LEU A 25 4.26 3.30 -12.25
C LEU A 25 3.56 2.94 -13.57
N GLU A 26 2.26 2.66 -13.50
CA GLU A 26 1.43 2.53 -14.69
C GLU A 26 1.00 3.92 -15.19
N ASN A 27 0.53 3.99 -16.44
CA ASN A 27 0.16 5.26 -17.10
C ASN A 27 -0.95 6.06 -16.41
N ASP A 28 -1.74 5.41 -15.55
CA ASP A 28 -2.82 6.03 -14.76
C ASP A 28 -2.36 6.46 -13.35
N GLY A 29 -1.05 6.38 -13.07
CA GLY A 29 -0.47 6.70 -11.77
C GLY A 29 -0.54 5.57 -10.75
N PHE A 30 -1.05 4.38 -11.13
CA PHE A 30 -1.07 3.22 -10.25
C PHE A 30 0.35 2.68 -10.01
N ILE A 31 0.75 2.52 -8.75
CA ILE A 31 2.02 1.88 -8.40
C ILE A 31 1.80 0.38 -8.24
N ASN A 32 2.31 -0.39 -9.19
CA ASN A 32 2.15 -1.84 -9.24
C ASN A 32 3.23 -2.56 -8.41
N LEU A 33 2.93 -2.76 -7.12
CA LEU A 33 3.84 -3.39 -6.16
C LEU A 33 4.17 -4.85 -6.49
N SER A 34 3.31 -5.55 -7.24
CA SER A 34 3.57 -6.92 -7.69
C SER A 34 4.73 -7.00 -8.68
N LYS A 35 4.95 -5.99 -9.53
CA LYS A 35 6.11 -5.95 -10.46
C LYS A 35 7.44 -5.97 -9.71
N ALA A 36 7.51 -5.32 -8.56
CA ALA A 36 8.71 -5.26 -7.72
C ALA A 36 8.81 -6.38 -6.68
N LYS A 37 7.83 -7.29 -6.61
CA LYS A 37 7.75 -8.31 -5.56
C LYS A 37 7.87 -7.71 -4.14
N ILE A 38 7.22 -6.57 -3.92
CA ILE A 38 7.26 -5.87 -2.61
C ILE A 38 6.66 -6.77 -1.53
N ALA A 39 7.38 -6.97 -0.43
CA ALA A 39 6.92 -7.81 0.65
C ALA A 39 5.68 -7.22 1.34
N THR A 40 4.70 -8.08 1.64
CA THR A 40 3.56 -7.77 2.51
C THR A 40 3.66 -8.56 3.79
N ILE A 41 3.04 -8.05 4.87
CA ILE A 41 3.01 -8.70 6.18
C ILE A 41 1.68 -9.43 6.34
N ASN A 42 1.73 -10.63 6.91
CA ASN A 42 0.59 -11.43 7.32
C ASN A 42 0.77 -11.90 8.78
N GLY A 43 -0.02 -11.37 9.70
CA GLY A 43 0.12 -11.66 11.12
C GLY A 43 1.35 -11.00 11.72
N LEU A 44 2.00 -11.70 12.66
CA LEU A 44 3.14 -11.17 13.42
C LEU A 44 4.49 -11.42 12.73
N ASP A 45 4.59 -12.53 12.00
CA ASP A 45 5.85 -13.09 11.49
C ASP A 45 5.75 -13.67 10.06
N GLY A 46 4.56 -13.63 9.46
CA GLY A 46 4.33 -14.06 8.08
C GLY A 46 4.66 -12.95 7.09
N TYR A 47 5.34 -13.33 6.00
CA TYR A 47 5.59 -12.46 4.85
C TYR A 47 5.07 -13.11 3.58
N ALA A 48 4.56 -12.29 2.67
CA ALA A 48 4.09 -12.75 1.36
C ALA A 48 4.54 -11.80 0.25
N VAL A 49 4.46 -12.29 -0.99
CA VAL A 49 4.68 -11.48 -2.20
C VAL A 49 3.34 -11.37 -2.93
N PRO A 50 2.84 -10.16 -3.21
CA PRO A 50 1.53 -9.98 -3.81
C PRO A 50 1.56 -10.30 -5.30
N GLU A 51 0.54 -11.02 -5.78
CA GLU A 51 0.25 -11.21 -7.20
C GLU A 51 -0.98 -10.39 -7.60
N LEU A 52 -0.85 -9.56 -8.63
CA LEU A 52 -1.96 -8.75 -9.14
C LEU A 52 -2.85 -9.61 -10.04
N LYS A 53 -4.01 -10.04 -9.52
CA LYS A 53 -4.97 -10.87 -10.29
C LYS A 53 -5.88 -10.05 -11.22
N ALA A 54 -6.45 -8.96 -10.72
CA ALA A 54 -7.36 -8.10 -11.46
C ALA A 54 -7.40 -6.69 -10.86
N ARG A 55 -7.71 -5.69 -11.70
CA ARG A 55 -8.07 -4.33 -11.29
C ARG A 55 -9.53 -4.10 -11.66
N PHE A 56 -10.40 -3.97 -10.66
CA PHE A 56 -11.81 -3.67 -10.89
C PHE A 56 -12.02 -2.17 -11.04
N GLY A 57 -12.84 -1.77 -12.02
CA GLY A 57 -13.21 -0.37 -12.23
C GLY A 57 -14.08 0.17 -11.10
N TYR A 58 -14.24 1.50 -11.05
CA TYR A 58 -15.15 2.13 -10.10
C TYR A 58 -16.58 1.64 -10.31
N GLN A 59 -17.13 0.99 -9.28
CA GLN A 59 -18.49 0.47 -9.34
C GLN A 59 -19.50 1.63 -9.35
N ARG A 60 -20.38 1.66 -10.35
CA ARG A 60 -21.53 2.58 -10.40
C ARG A 60 -22.82 1.86 -9.98
N PRO A 61 -23.77 2.56 -9.32
CA PRO A 61 -25.12 2.02 -9.09
C PRO A 61 -25.78 1.62 -10.41
N LYS A 62 -26.64 0.60 -10.38
CA LYS A 62 -27.44 0.19 -11.54
C LYS A 62 -28.63 1.12 -11.75
#